data_AF-A0A4P9Z5E3-F1
#
_entry.id   AF-A0A4P9Z5E3-F1
#
_cell.length_a   1.000
_cell.length_b   1.000
_cell.length_c   1.000
_cell.angle_alpha   90.00
_cell.angle_beta   90.00
_cell.angle_gamma   90.00
#
_symmetry.space_group_name_H-M   'P 1'
#
loop_
_entity.id
_entity.type
_entity.pdbx_description
1 polymer ?
#
loop_
_entity_poly.entity_id
_entity_poly.type
_entity_poly.pdbx_seq_one_letter_code
_entity_poly.pdbx_strand_id
1 'polypeptide(L)'
;DDEDEDIEGIKRQIHTVKQDTLQSTRNAVQKLQETEAVATSTMTTLGRQGEQIINVERQLDMTDLHAERAAERTDELKRLNRSIFRPSFKNPFTSKKRAEKELEQKQREHEEYMQKRSELHTAEYQTQQRMATAMGAPGTRGAQGYKSAKDIYGDESGRYTFEDEDPSVEREINENLDVISDSMQRLKMMGTAMNAELTAQNDRLKTIDGKTTTVHSKINLQRNRLDRIK
;
A
#
# COMPACT_ATOMS: atom_id res chain seq x y z
N ASP A 1 -46.59 17.98 44.28
CA ASP A 1 -47.05 16.57 44.32
C ASP A 1 -46.97 15.94 42.94
N ASP A 2 -47.93 16.12 42.03
CA ASP A 2 -47.87 15.50 40.68
C ASP A 2 -46.64 15.94 39.86
N GLU A 3 -46.28 17.23 39.89
CA GLU A 3 -45.11 17.76 39.16
C GLU A 3 -43.76 17.26 39.72
N ASP A 4 -43.67 17.02 41.03
CA ASP A 4 -42.44 16.55 41.68
C ASP A 4 -42.19 15.06 41.36
N GLU A 5 -43.27 14.26 41.32
CA GLU A 5 -43.22 12.85 40.98
C GLU A 5 -42.82 12.64 39.50
N ASP A 6 -43.32 13.49 38.60
CA ASP A 6 -42.93 13.54 37.19
C ASP A 6 -41.43 13.92 37.02
N ILE A 7 -40.95 14.91 37.78
CA ILE A 7 -39.53 15.32 37.76
C ILE A 7 -38.63 14.18 38.25
N GLU A 8 -39.00 13.46 39.31
CA GLU A 8 -38.26 12.29 39.79
C GLU A 8 -38.30 11.12 38.80
N GLY A 9 -39.41 10.94 38.07
CA GLY A 9 -39.51 9.99 36.97
C GLY A 9 -38.51 10.30 35.85
N ILE A 10 -38.46 11.56 35.41
CA ILE A 10 -37.54 12.03 34.36
C ILE A 10 -36.08 11.89 34.81
N LYS A 11 -35.75 12.27 36.05
CA LYS A 11 -34.39 12.11 36.61
C LYS A 11 -33.93 10.64 36.56
N ARG A 12 -34.80 9.70 36.95
CA ARG A 12 -34.50 8.26 36.87
C ARG A 12 -34.24 7.81 35.44
N GLN A 13 -35.06 8.26 34.49
CA GLN A 13 -34.87 7.94 33.08
C GLN A 13 -33.54 8.50 32.54
N ILE A 14 -33.20 9.74 32.87
CA ILE A 14 -31.93 10.36 32.48
C ILE A 14 -30.76 9.57 33.06
N HIS A 15 -30.84 9.16 34.32
CA HIS A 15 -29.81 8.33 34.94
C HIS A 15 -29.63 6.98 34.22
N THR A 16 -30.72 6.28 33.90
CA THR A 16 -30.67 5.03 33.14
C THR A 16 -30.01 5.23 31.78
N VAL A 17 -30.44 6.25 31.01
CA VAL A 17 -29.86 6.55 29.70
C VAL A 17 -28.37 6.91 29.81
N LYS A 18 -27.97 7.63 30.86
CA LYS A 18 -26.58 8.00 31.11
C LYS A 18 -25.70 6.78 31.38
N GLN A 19 -26.17 5.84 32.22
CA GLN A 19 -25.46 4.58 32.49
C GLN A 19 -25.36 3.70 31.24
N ASP A 20 -26.44 3.60 30.47
CA ASP A 20 -26.44 2.86 29.20
C ASP A 20 -25.46 3.48 28.20
N THR A 21 -25.43 4.82 28.13
CA THR A 21 -24.49 5.58 27.29
C THR A 21 -23.05 5.31 27.71
N LEU A 22 -22.74 5.37 29.01
CA LEU A 22 -21.41 5.07 29.53
C LEU A 22 -20.94 3.66 29.16
N GLN A 23 -21.80 2.66 29.34
CA GLN A 23 -21.46 1.29 28.97
C GLN A 23 -21.24 1.17 27.45
N SER A 24 -22.06 1.86 26.66
CA SER A 24 -21.91 1.91 25.20
C SER A 24 -20.59 2.53 24.77
N THR A 25 -20.20 3.67 25.36
CA THR A 25 -18.93 4.34 25.03
C THR A 25 -17.72 3.50 25.43
N ARG A 26 -17.75 2.82 26.59
CA ARG A 26 -16.69 1.88 26.98
C ARG A 26 -16.54 0.73 25.98
N ASN A 27 -17.65 0.13 25.58
CA ASN A 27 -17.66 -0.93 24.57
C ASN A 27 -17.12 -0.43 23.23
N ALA A 28 -17.50 0.78 22.82
CA ALA A 28 -17.02 1.40 21.58
C ALA A 28 -15.50 1.65 21.62
N VAL A 29 -14.97 2.19 22.72
CA VAL A 29 -13.52 2.38 22.91
C VAL A 29 -12.78 1.04 22.79
N GLN A 30 -13.24 0.01 23.50
CA GLN A 30 -12.64 -1.34 23.40
C GLN A 30 -12.66 -1.84 21.95
N LYS A 31 -13.81 -1.70 21.26
CA LYS A 31 -13.94 -2.18 19.89
C LYS A 31 -13.04 -1.43 18.90
N LEU A 32 -12.86 -0.13 19.11
CA LEU A 32 -11.95 0.67 18.29
C LEU A 32 -10.50 0.27 18.50
N GLN A 33 -10.08 0.01 19.74
CA GLN A 33 -8.73 -0.50 20.03
C GLN A 33 -8.45 -1.84 19.34
N GLU A 34 -9.40 -2.78 19.41
CA GLU A 34 -9.33 -4.04 18.66
C GLU A 34 -9.20 -3.79 17.15
N THR A 35 -10.00 -2.86 16.62
CA THR A 35 -10.02 -2.54 15.19
C THR A 35 -8.73 -1.87 14.74
N GLU A 36 -8.15 -0.97 15.54
CA GLU A 36 -6.86 -0.34 15.27
C GLU A 36 -5.72 -1.37 15.24
N ALA A 37 -5.73 -2.36 16.15
CA ALA A 37 -4.75 -3.43 16.15
C ALA A 37 -4.83 -4.26 14.86
N VAL A 38 -6.05 -4.62 14.43
CA VAL A 38 -6.28 -5.33 13.16
C VAL A 38 -5.87 -4.49 11.96
N ALA A 39 -6.21 -3.20 11.94
CA ALA A 39 -5.82 -2.27 10.87
C ALA A 39 -4.30 -2.14 10.76
N THR A 40 -3.59 -2.02 11.89
CA THR A 40 -2.12 -1.95 11.93
C THR A 40 -1.48 -3.23 11.40
N SER A 41 -2.01 -4.40 11.79
CA SER A 41 -1.55 -5.69 11.28
C SER A 41 -1.79 -5.84 9.77
N THR A 42 -2.95 -5.39 9.30
CA THR A 42 -3.31 -5.38 7.88
C THR A 42 -2.38 -4.48 7.09
N MET A 43 -2.08 -3.28 7.60
CA MET A 43 -1.19 -2.33 6.96
C MET A 43 0.24 -2.87 6.87
N THR A 44 0.75 -3.50 7.93
CA THR A 44 2.05 -4.18 7.91
C THR A 44 2.09 -5.29 6.86
N THR A 45 1.00 -6.06 6.75
CA THR A 45 0.88 -7.12 5.73
C THR A 45 0.87 -6.55 4.32
N LEU A 46 0.12 -5.46 4.08
CA LEU A 46 0.07 -4.79 2.78
C LEU A 46 1.43 -4.20 2.39
N GLY A 47 2.16 -3.59 3.32
CA GLY A 47 3.52 -3.10 3.07
C GLY A 47 4.45 -4.22 2.60
N ARG A 48 4.47 -5.34 3.33
CA ARG A 48 5.25 -6.54 2.95
C ARG A 48 4.82 -7.12 1.60
N GLN A 49 3.53 -7.17 1.32
CA GLN A 49 3.01 -7.63 0.02
C GLN A 49 3.44 -6.69 -1.12
N GLY A 50 3.41 -5.39 -0.89
CA GLY A 50 3.88 -4.40 -1.87
C GLY A 50 5.35 -4.61 -2.24
N GLU A 51 6.23 -4.83 -1.26
CA GLU A 51 7.63 -5.17 -1.51
C GLU A 51 7.79 -6.49 -2.28
N GLN A 52 7.00 -7.52 -1.93
CA GLN A 52 7.02 -8.80 -2.64
C GLN A 52 6.60 -8.65 -4.11
N ILE A 53 5.55 -7.88 -4.39
CA ILE A 53 5.07 -7.60 -5.76
C ILE A 53 6.18 -6.90 -6.56
N ILE A 54 6.84 -5.89 -5.99
CA ILE A 54 7.95 -5.19 -6.63
C ILE A 54 9.13 -6.14 -6.90
N ASN A 55 9.43 -7.04 -5.96
CA ASN A 55 10.48 -8.05 -6.13
C ASN A 55 10.14 -9.05 -7.25
N VAL A 56 8.88 -9.49 -7.34
CA VAL A 56 8.40 -10.35 -8.43
C VAL A 56 8.54 -9.63 -9.77
N GLU A 57 8.16 -8.36 -9.85
CA GLU A 57 8.29 -7.57 -11.06
C GLU A 57 9.76 -7.44 -11.50
N ARG A 58 10.67 -7.15 -10.56
CA ARG A 58 12.12 -7.12 -10.82
C ARG A 58 12.64 -8.46 -11.33
N GLN A 59 12.18 -9.58 -10.74
CA GLN A 59 12.59 -10.91 -11.17
C GLN A 59 12.06 -11.25 -12.58
N LEU A 60 10.85 -10.81 -12.92
CA LEU A 60 10.30 -10.96 -14.26
C LEU A 60 11.10 -10.16 -15.29
N ASP A 61 11.48 -8.93 -14.97
CA ASP A 61 12.33 -8.12 -15.86
C ASP A 61 13.69 -8.79 -16.11
N MET A 62 14.32 -9.36 -15.07
CA MET A 62 15.56 -10.13 -15.23
C MET A 62 15.35 -11.40 -16.06
N THR A 63 14.22 -12.09 -15.87
CA THR A 63 13.90 -13.30 -16.62
C THR A 63 13.66 -12.98 -18.10
N ASP A 64 13.04 -11.84 -18.40
CA ASP A 64 12.85 -11.35 -19.76
C ASP A 64 14.19 -11.11 -20.46
N LEU A 65 15.13 -10.43 -19.79
CA LEU A 65 16.49 -10.21 -20.29
C LEU A 65 17.24 -11.54 -20.52
N HIS A 66 17.10 -12.50 -19.59
CA HIS A 66 17.70 -13.82 -19.76
C HIS A 66 17.11 -14.58 -20.94
N ALA A 67 15.79 -14.48 -21.14
CA ALA A 67 15.12 -15.06 -22.30
C ALA A 67 15.67 -14.41 -23.57
N GLU A 68 15.68 -13.08 -23.69
CA GLU A 68 16.20 -12.40 -24.89
C GLU A 68 17.64 -12.82 -25.21
N ARG A 69 18.51 -12.82 -24.21
CA ARG A 69 19.90 -13.29 -24.37
C ARG A 69 19.97 -14.75 -24.80
N ALA A 70 19.12 -15.62 -24.27
CA ALA A 70 19.05 -17.01 -24.69
C ALA A 70 18.61 -17.15 -26.17
N ALA A 71 17.69 -16.30 -26.64
CA ALA A 71 17.29 -16.26 -28.04
C ALA A 71 18.45 -15.87 -28.96
N GLU A 72 19.22 -14.83 -28.61
CA GLU A 72 20.42 -14.42 -29.35
C GLU A 72 21.45 -15.55 -29.43
N ARG A 73 21.76 -16.20 -28.29
CA ARG A 73 22.70 -17.33 -28.26
C ARG A 73 22.20 -18.52 -29.08
N THR A 74 20.89 -18.78 -29.06
CA THR A 74 20.28 -19.83 -29.88
C THR A 74 20.45 -19.53 -31.37
N ASP A 75 20.26 -18.27 -31.79
CA ASP A 75 20.46 -17.84 -33.17
C ASP A 75 21.95 -17.86 -33.58
N GLU A 76 22.87 -17.53 -32.66
CA GLU A 76 24.31 -17.73 -32.82
C GLU A 76 24.67 -19.22 -33.01
N LEU A 77 24.16 -20.11 -32.15
CA LEU A 77 24.38 -21.56 -32.26
C LEU A 77 23.85 -22.09 -33.59
N LYS A 78 22.65 -21.68 -34.02
CA LYS A 78 22.09 -22.05 -35.33
C LYS A 78 22.97 -21.57 -36.49
N ARG A 79 23.60 -20.41 -36.36
CA ARG A 79 24.56 -19.90 -37.34
C ARG A 79 25.87 -20.68 -37.33
N LEU A 80 26.39 -21.05 -36.15
CA LEU A 80 27.62 -21.84 -35.99
C LEU A 80 27.45 -23.28 -36.46
N ASN A 81 26.26 -23.86 -36.31
CA ASN A 81 25.92 -25.21 -36.78
C ASN A 81 25.82 -25.29 -38.32
N ARG A 82 25.57 -24.17 -39.01
CA ARG A 82 25.66 -24.16 -40.48
C ARG A 82 27.09 -24.50 -40.90
N SER A 83 27.21 -25.49 -41.78
CA SER A 83 28.46 -26.05 -42.33
C SER A 83 29.62 -25.06 -42.37
N ILE A 84 30.74 -25.47 -41.75
CA ILE A 84 32.04 -24.79 -41.67
C ILE A 84 32.57 -24.38 -43.07
N PHE A 85 32.00 -24.97 -44.14
CA PHE A 85 32.35 -24.74 -45.53
C PHE A 85 31.59 -23.58 -46.21
N ARG A 86 30.66 -22.89 -45.55
CA ARG A 86 30.05 -21.65 -46.08
C ARG A 86 30.72 -20.42 -45.47
N PRO A 87 31.56 -19.69 -46.21
CA PRO A 87 32.24 -18.55 -45.64
C PRO A 87 31.25 -17.41 -45.35
N SER A 88 31.14 -17.07 -44.07
CA SER A 88 30.30 -15.97 -43.58
C SER A 88 31.05 -14.64 -43.69
N PHE A 89 31.30 -14.15 -44.90
CA PHE A 89 31.89 -12.82 -45.08
C PHE A 89 30.85 -11.71 -44.83
N LYS A 90 31.02 -10.93 -43.76
CA LYS A 90 30.26 -9.68 -43.55
C LYS A 90 30.91 -8.57 -44.40
N ASN A 91 30.14 -7.90 -45.27
CA ASN A 91 30.64 -6.81 -46.14
C ASN A 91 31.39 -5.70 -45.35
N PRO A 92 32.69 -5.47 -45.61
CA PRO A 92 33.53 -4.52 -44.85
C PRO A 92 33.13 -3.04 -45.04
N PHE A 93 32.49 -2.69 -46.15
CA PHE A 93 32.08 -1.30 -46.46
C PHE A 93 30.90 -0.78 -45.61
N THR A 94 30.23 -1.66 -44.86
CA THR A 94 29.09 -1.29 -43.99
C THR A 94 29.39 -1.54 -42.51
N SER A 95 30.63 -1.89 -42.16
CA SER A 95 31.04 -2.23 -40.80
C SER A 95 30.80 -1.08 -39.82
N LYS A 96 31.26 0.13 -40.16
CA LYS A 96 31.08 1.34 -39.32
C LYS A 96 29.60 1.64 -39.02
N LYS A 97 28.76 1.66 -40.06
CA LYS A 97 27.31 1.93 -39.92
C LYS A 97 26.58 0.86 -39.10
N ARG A 98 27.04 -0.40 -39.11
CA ARG A 98 26.48 -1.45 -38.25
C ARG A 98 26.92 -1.31 -36.81
N ALA A 99 28.20 -1.02 -36.56
CA ALA A 99 28.72 -0.80 -35.23
C ALA A 99 28.04 0.39 -34.54
N GLU A 100 27.83 1.49 -35.27
CA GLU A 100 27.09 2.66 -34.80
C GLU A 100 25.64 2.33 -34.44
N LYS A 101 24.93 1.59 -35.30
CA LYS A 101 23.56 1.12 -35.00
C LYS A 101 23.49 0.19 -33.79
N GLU A 102 24.45 -0.70 -33.64
CA GLU A 102 24.52 -1.62 -32.49
C GLU A 102 24.77 -0.83 -31.19
N LEU A 103 25.64 0.18 -31.23
CA LEU A 103 25.88 1.08 -30.10
C LEU A 103 24.58 1.82 -29.71
N GLU A 104 23.89 2.38 -30.69
CA GLU A 104 22.63 3.11 -30.50
C GLU A 104 21.50 2.20 -29.95
N GLN A 105 21.46 0.93 -30.36
CA GLN A 105 20.52 -0.06 -29.80
C GLN A 105 20.84 -0.37 -28.34
N LYS A 106 22.11 -0.66 -28.02
CA LYS A 106 22.54 -0.93 -26.64
C LYS A 106 22.33 0.26 -25.71
N GLN A 107 22.52 1.48 -26.22
CA GLN A 107 22.22 2.70 -25.47
C GLN A 107 20.73 2.79 -25.13
N ARG A 108 19.84 2.56 -26.11
CA ARG A 108 18.39 2.54 -25.89
C ARG A 108 17.94 1.46 -24.90
N GLU A 109 18.42 0.23 -25.05
CA GLU A 109 18.13 -0.87 -24.12
C GLU A 109 18.58 -0.53 -22.69
N HIS A 110 19.74 0.11 -22.54
CA HIS A 110 20.24 0.55 -21.24
C HIS A 110 19.37 1.65 -20.64
N GLU A 111 18.94 2.63 -21.44
CA GLU A 111 18.03 3.69 -21.01
C GLU A 111 16.69 3.12 -20.54
N GLU A 112 16.09 2.21 -21.30
CA GLU A 112 14.84 1.53 -20.94
C GLU A 112 14.99 0.71 -19.64
N TYR A 113 16.10 0.00 -19.47
CA TYR A 113 16.38 -0.73 -18.23
C TYR A 113 16.50 0.20 -17.02
N MET A 114 17.18 1.34 -17.18
CA MET A 114 17.29 2.33 -16.11
C MET A 114 15.95 2.98 -15.78
N GLN A 115 15.09 3.22 -16.78
CA GLN A 115 13.73 3.72 -16.58
C GLN A 115 12.89 2.73 -15.76
N LYS A 116 12.81 1.46 -16.17
CA LYS A 116 12.09 0.42 -15.43
C LYS A 116 12.57 0.31 -13.98
N ARG A 117 13.89 0.36 -13.78
CA ARG A 117 14.47 0.29 -12.43
C ARG A 117 14.14 1.51 -11.59
N SER A 118 14.15 2.71 -12.18
CA SER A 118 13.72 3.94 -11.52
C SER A 118 12.24 3.89 -11.13
N GLU A 119 11.38 3.41 -12.03
CA GLU A 119 9.95 3.22 -11.77
C GLU A 119 9.69 2.27 -10.59
N LEU A 120 10.41 1.14 -10.54
CA LEU A 120 10.33 0.22 -9.40
C LEU A 120 10.77 0.88 -8.09
N HIS A 121 11.87 1.63 -8.11
CA HIS A 121 12.38 2.31 -6.92
C HIS A 121 11.44 3.42 -6.43
N THR A 122 10.90 4.23 -7.35
CA THR A 122 9.92 5.28 -7.00
C THR A 122 8.66 4.68 -6.41
N ALA A 123 8.21 3.52 -6.91
CA ALA A 123 7.06 2.83 -6.37
C ALA A 123 7.29 2.26 -4.98
N GLU A 124 8.44 1.64 -4.76
CA GLU A 124 8.87 1.14 -3.45
C GLU A 124 8.86 2.28 -2.43
N TYR A 125 9.46 3.41 -2.80
CA TYR A 125 9.45 4.62 -1.98
C TYR A 125 8.03 5.12 -1.69
N GLN A 126 7.15 5.17 -2.69
CA GLN A 126 5.76 5.61 -2.50
C GLN A 126 4.96 4.68 -1.59
N THR A 127 5.14 3.36 -1.72
CA THR A 127 4.52 2.38 -0.80
C THR A 127 5.02 2.63 0.62
N GLN A 128 6.34 2.74 0.84
CA GLN A 128 6.91 3.04 2.15
C GLN A 128 6.38 4.36 2.72
N GLN A 129 6.24 5.40 1.90
CA GLN A 129 5.72 6.70 2.33
C GLN A 129 4.23 6.64 2.74
N ARG A 130 3.40 5.90 2.00
CA ARG A 130 1.98 5.66 2.36
C ARG A 130 1.88 4.90 3.68
N MET A 131 2.67 3.85 3.83
CA MET A 131 2.73 3.05 5.06
C MET A 131 3.17 3.91 6.25
N ALA A 132 4.28 4.65 6.12
CA ALA A 132 4.80 5.52 7.16
C ALA A 132 3.83 6.65 7.52
N THR A 133 3.10 7.18 6.54
CA THR A 133 2.08 8.21 6.77
C THR A 133 0.89 7.68 7.55
N ALA A 134 0.43 6.47 7.24
CA ALA A 134 -0.75 5.89 7.88
C ALA A 134 -0.47 5.25 9.24
N MET A 135 0.75 4.72 9.41
CA MET A 135 1.24 4.15 10.67
C MET A 135 1.85 5.22 11.59
N GLY A 136 2.22 6.37 11.03
CA GLY A 136 2.73 7.50 11.79
C GLY A 136 1.66 8.05 12.71
N ALA A 137 2.01 8.20 13.99
CA ALA A 137 1.12 8.83 14.97
C ALA A 137 0.73 10.25 14.49
N PRO A 138 -0.52 10.69 14.66
CA PRO A 138 -0.97 12.04 14.30
C PRO A 138 -0.14 13.18 14.92
N GLY A 139 0.68 12.89 15.94
CA GLY A 139 1.45 13.89 16.71
C GLY A 139 2.78 14.37 16.10
N THR A 140 3.30 13.78 15.02
CA THR A 140 4.59 14.22 14.41
C THR A 140 4.43 15.19 13.24
N ARG A 141 3.20 15.44 12.77
CA ARG A 141 2.90 16.49 11.79
C ARG A 141 2.39 17.74 12.48
N GLY A 142 3.32 18.50 13.07
CA GLY A 142 3.05 19.84 13.57
C GLY A 142 2.10 19.87 14.77
N ALA A 143 2.62 20.29 15.91
CA ALA A 143 1.84 20.71 17.06
C ALA A 143 1.00 21.96 16.71
N GLN A 144 0.02 21.82 15.83
CA GLN A 144 -0.97 22.84 15.52
C GLN A 144 -2.30 22.39 16.12
N GLY A 145 -2.31 22.43 17.46
CA GLY A 145 -3.45 22.69 18.32
C GLY A 145 -4.81 22.15 17.88
N TYR A 146 -4.99 20.84 17.87
CA TYR A 146 -6.31 20.32 18.20
C TYR A 146 -6.53 20.58 19.68
N LYS A 147 -7.19 21.70 19.96
CA LYS A 147 -7.78 21.96 21.26
C LYS A 147 -8.77 20.82 21.52
N SER A 148 -8.62 20.09 22.62
CA SER A 148 -9.64 19.12 23.04
C SER A 148 -10.97 19.87 23.18
N ALA A 149 -12.11 19.18 23.06
CA ALA A 149 -13.42 19.80 23.29
C ALA A 149 -13.45 20.58 24.63
N LYS A 150 -12.71 20.07 25.64
CA LYS A 150 -12.45 20.71 26.93
C LYS A 150 -11.73 22.07 26.85
N ASP A 151 -10.80 22.24 25.92
CA ASP A 151 -10.03 23.48 25.70
C ASP A 151 -10.83 24.55 24.91
N ILE A 152 -11.86 24.12 24.16
CA ILE A 152 -12.71 25.02 23.34
C ILE A 152 -13.94 25.46 24.12
N TYR A 153 -14.61 24.54 24.82
CA TYR A 153 -15.92 24.76 25.42
C TYR A 153 -15.89 24.85 26.96
N GLY A 154 -14.76 24.55 27.60
CA GLY A 154 -14.67 24.38 29.04
C GLY A 154 -15.25 23.05 29.50
N ASP A 155 -15.24 22.81 30.81
CA ASP A 155 -15.85 21.61 31.39
C ASP A 155 -17.39 21.73 31.37
N GLU A 156 -18.00 21.33 30.26
CA GLU A 156 -19.46 21.31 30.10
C GLU A 156 -20.12 20.12 30.82
N SER A 157 -19.36 19.25 31.49
CA SER A 157 -19.93 18.11 32.24
C SER A 157 -20.94 18.57 33.30
N GLY A 158 -20.71 19.76 33.89
CA GLY A 158 -21.63 20.40 34.83
C GLY A 158 -22.98 20.82 34.26
N ARG A 159 -23.14 20.91 32.93
CA ARG A 159 -24.40 21.32 32.28
C ARG A 159 -25.40 20.18 32.17
N TYR A 160 -24.92 18.94 32.20
CA TYR A 160 -25.74 17.72 32.03
C TYR A 160 -25.82 16.89 33.34
N THR A 161 -25.36 17.46 34.45
CA THR A 161 -25.44 16.88 35.79
C THR A 161 -26.43 17.68 36.62
N PHE A 162 -27.32 16.99 37.34
CA PHE A 162 -28.17 17.62 38.35
C PHE A 162 -27.34 18.01 39.59
N GLU A 163 -27.84 18.95 40.40
CA GLU A 163 -27.14 19.46 41.60
C GLU A 163 -26.76 18.36 42.61
N ASP A 164 -27.48 17.23 42.59
CA ASP A 164 -27.27 16.08 43.48
C ASP A 164 -26.50 14.91 42.81
N GLU A 165 -26.08 15.04 41.54
CA GLU A 165 -25.41 13.98 40.78
C GLU A 165 -23.88 14.13 40.74
N ASP A 166 -23.16 13.01 40.74
CA ASP A 166 -21.72 12.99 40.54
C ASP A 166 -21.36 13.27 39.06
N PRO A 167 -20.59 14.34 38.76
CA PRO A 167 -20.15 14.66 37.41
C PRO A 167 -19.09 13.69 36.85
N SER A 168 -18.64 12.70 37.62
CA SER A 168 -17.67 11.69 37.17
C SER A 168 -18.14 10.91 35.93
N VAL A 169 -19.42 10.55 35.86
CA VAL A 169 -19.97 9.77 34.74
C VAL A 169 -19.96 10.56 33.44
N GLU A 170 -20.40 11.82 33.45
CA GLU A 170 -20.38 12.69 32.27
C GLU A 170 -18.96 12.99 31.80
N ARG A 171 -18.02 13.16 32.73
CA ARG A 171 -16.60 13.31 32.39
C ARG A 171 -16.06 12.07 31.69
N GLU A 172 -16.38 10.88 32.19
CA GLU A 172 -15.95 9.63 31.56
C GLU A 172 -16.59 9.42 30.18
N ILE A 173 -17.87 9.75 30.00
CA ILE A 173 -18.53 9.72 28.69
C ILE A 173 -17.79 10.63 27.71
N ASN A 174 -17.52 11.89 28.10
CA ASN A 174 -16.80 12.84 27.25
C ASN A 174 -15.39 12.39 26.92
N GLU A 175 -14.63 11.86 27.90
CA GLU A 175 -13.29 11.30 27.66
C GLU A 175 -13.34 10.13 26.68
N ASN A 176 -14.32 9.23 26.82
CA ASN A 176 -14.50 8.13 25.87
C ASN A 176 -14.86 8.64 24.47
N LEU A 177 -15.71 9.67 24.34
CA LEU A 177 -16.08 10.26 23.06
C LEU A 177 -14.90 10.92 22.35
N ASP A 178 -14.02 11.61 23.10
CA ASP A 178 -12.77 12.16 22.58
C ASP A 178 -11.87 11.04 22.04
N VAL A 179 -11.67 9.97 22.82
CA VAL A 179 -10.90 8.79 22.38
C VAL A 179 -11.51 8.16 21.12
N ILE A 180 -12.84 8.00 21.08
CA ILE A 180 -13.57 7.47 19.93
C ILE A 180 -13.32 8.34 18.69
N SER A 181 -13.44 9.66 18.82
CA SER A 181 -13.22 10.61 17.72
C SER A 181 -11.80 10.48 17.15
N ASP A 182 -10.80 10.50 18.02
CA ASP A 182 -9.39 10.37 17.63
C ASP A 182 -9.08 9.02 16.97
N SER A 183 -9.61 7.93 17.54
CA SER A 183 -9.50 6.60 16.96
C SER A 183 -10.13 6.51 15.58
N MET A 184 -11.32 7.08 15.39
CA MET A 184 -11.99 7.10 14.10
C MET A 184 -11.21 7.88 13.05
N GLN A 185 -10.56 8.98 13.42
CA GLN A 185 -9.68 9.72 12.51
C GLN A 185 -8.47 8.87 12.09
N ARG A 186 -7.82 8.18 13.03
CA ARG A 186 -6.71 7.25 12.72
C ARG A 186 -7.16 6.11 11.80
N LEU A 187 -8.28 5.47 12.13
CA LEU A 187 -8.87 4.40 11.30
C LEU A 187 -9.23 4.90 9.90
N LYS A 188 -9.73 6.13 9.76
CA LYS A 188 -9.98 6.74 8.45
C LYS A 188 -8.67 6.92 7.66
N MET A 189 -7.61 7.44 8.29
CA MET A 189 -6.31 7.57 7.65
C MET A 189 -5.76 6.21 7.21
N MET A 190 -5.78 5.21 8.09
CA MET A 190 -5.39 3.84 7.76
C MET A 190 -6.24 3.27 6.61
N GLY A 191 -7.56 3.42 6.68
CA GLY A 191 -8.49 2.95 5.65
C GLY A 191 -8.21 3.55 4.28
N THR A 192 -8.02 4.87 4.20
CA THR A 192 -7.68 5.55 2.93
C THR A 192 -6.33 5.11 2.38
N ALA A 193 -5.31 4.94 3.23
CA ALA A 193 -4.00 4.49 2.82
C ALA A 193 -4.00 3.01 2.39
N MET A 194 -4.73 2.15 3.09
CA MET A 194 -4.96 0.75 2.69
C MET A 194 -5.63 0.69 1.31
N ASN A 195 -6.65 1.50 1.07
CA ASN A 195 -7.34 1.53 -0.23
C ASN A 195 -6.42 2.01 -1.37
N ALA A 196 -5.62 3.05 -1.12
CA ALA A 196 -4.66 3.55 -2.09
C ALA A 196 -3.57 2.50 -2.41
N GLU A 197 -3.07 1.81 -1.38
CA GLU A 197 -2.09 0.73 -1.56
C GLU A 197 -2.67 -0.46 -2.32
N LEU A 198 -3.88 -0.91 -1.98
CA LEU A 198 -4.58 -1.98 -2.70
C LEU A 198 -4.76 -1.65 -4.18
N THR A 199 -5.14 -0.40 -4.49
CA THR A 199 -5.30 0.06 -5.88
C THR A 199 -3.96 0.01 -6.62
N ALA A 200 -2.89 0.54 -6.01
CA ALA A 200 -1.55 0.51 -6.60
C ALA A 200 -1.03 -0.92 -6.81
N GLN A 201 -1.26 -1.82 -5.85
CA GLN A 201 -0.89 -3.23 -5.97
C GLN A 201 -1.69 -3.93 -7.07
N ASN A 202 -3.00 -3.69 -7.18
CA ASN A 202 -3.84 -4.25 -8.23
C ASN A 202 -3.37 -3.85 -9.64
N ASP A 203 -3.00 -2.58 -9.82
CA ASP A 203 -2.50 -2.12 -11.12
C ASP A 203 -1.13 -2.73 -11.45
N ARG A 204 -0.25 -2.88 -10.46
CA ARG A 204 1.02 -3.61 -10.64
C ARG A 204 0.82 -5.08 -10.99
N LEU A 205 -0.13 -5.75 -10.35
CA LEU A 205 -0.45 -7.15 -10.65
C LEU A 205 -0.89 -7.32 -12.11
N LYS A 206 -1.63 -6.37 -12.69
CA LYS A 206 -1.97 -6.38 -14.13
C LYS A 206 -0.72 -6.27 -15.01
N THR A 207 0.22 -5.38 -14.64
CA THR A 207 1.51 -5.26 -15.35
C THR A 207 2.31 -6.55 -15.26
N ILE A 208 2.40 -7.15 -14.08
CA ILE A 208 3.07 -8.43 -13.83
C ILE A 208 2.44 -9.55 -14.65
N ASP A 209 1.12 -9.62 -14.75
CA ASP A 209 0.41 -10.62 -15.54
C ASP A 209 0.77 -10.53 -17.04
N GLY A 210 0.77 -9.30 -17.59
CA GLY A 210 1.20 -9.04 -18.97
C GLY A 210 2.68 -9.39 -19.22
N LYS A 211 3.57 -9.00 -18.31
CA LYS A 211 5.00 -9.37 -18.36
C LYS A 211 5.18 -10.89 -18.30
N THR A 212 4.48 -11.55 -17.39
CA THR A 212 4.53 -13.01 -17.21
C THR A 212 4.11 -13.74 -18.48
N THR A 213 3.01 -13.33 -19.11
CA THR A 213 2.54 -13.92 -20.37
C THR A 213 3.56 -13.76 -21.50
N THR A 214 4.20 -12.59 -21.57
CA THR A 214 5.25 -12.30 -22.55
C THR A 214 6.49 -13.17 -22.34
N VAL A 215 7.01 -13.20 -21.10
CA VAL A 215 8.17 -14.00 -20.72
C VAL A 215 7.90 -15.48 -20.96
N HIS A 216 6.73 -15.98 -20.56
CA HIS A 216 6.32 -17.37 -20.79
C HIS A 216 6.34 -17.74 -22.28
N SER A 217 5.80 -16.85 -23.13
CA SER A 217 5.80 -17.03 -24.57
C SER A 217 7.22 -17.05 -25.16
N LYS A 218 8.10 -16.14 -24.71
CA LYS A 218 9.51 -16.11 -25.13
C LYS A 218 10.25 -17.39 -24.75
N ILE A 219 10.10 -17.85 -23.50
CA ILE A 219 10.72 -19.09 -23.01
C ILE A 219 10.24 -20.31 -23.81
N ASN A 220 8.93 -20.44 -24.03
CA ASN A 220 8.39 -21.55 -24.83
C ASN A 220 8.91 -21.54 -26.27
N LEU A 221 9.00 -20.37 -26.89
CA LEU A 221 9.57 -20.24 -28.23
C LEU A 221 11.05 -20.65 -28.24
N GLN A 222 11.83 -20.24 -27.25
CA GLN A 222 13.25 -20.59 -27.14
C GLN A 222 13.46 -22.07 -26.92
N ARG A 223 12.67 -22.70 -26.05
CA ARG A 223 12.68 -24.15 -25.88
C ARG A 223 12.45 -24.88 -27.20
N ASN A 224 11.39 -24.51 -27.93
CA ASN A 224 11.11 -25.07 -29.25
C ASN A 224 12.23 -24.81 -30.28
N ARG A 225 12.93 -23.67 -30.21
CA ARG A 225 14.06 -23.37 -31.10
C ARG A 225 15.27 -24.24 -30.76
N LEU A 226 15.59 -24.40 -29.47
CA LEU A 226 16.67 -25.24 -28.98
C LEU A 226 16.45 -26.71 -29.38
N ASP A 227 15.24 -27.24 -29.20
CA ASP A 227 14.89 -28.61 -29.59
C ASP A 227 15.07 -28.88 -31.09
N ARG A 228 15.06 -27.83 -31.93
CA ARG A 228 15.27 -27.92 -33.38
C ARG A 228 16.73 -27.77 -33.82
N ILE A 229 17.64 -27.40 -32.91
CA ILE A 229 19.07 -27.35 -33.20
C ILE A 229 19.65 -28.75 -32.93
N LYS A 230 20.10 -29.43 -33.99
CA LYS A 230 20.72 -30.76 -33.95
C LYS A 230 22.23 -30.66 -34.06
#